data_AF-A0A0Q6YVS7-F1
#
_entry.id   AF-A0A0Q6YVS7-F1
#
_cell.length_a   1.000
_cell.length_b   1.000
_cell.length_c   1.000
_cell.angle_alpha   90.00
_cell.angle_beta   90.00
_cell.angle_gamma   90.00
#
_symmetry.space_group_name_H-M   'P 1'
#
loop_
_entity.id
_entity.type
_entity.pdbx_description
1 polymer ?
#
loop_
_entity_poly.entity_id
_entity_poly.type
_entity_poly.pdbx_seq_one_letter_code
_entity_poly.pdbx_strand_id
1 'polypeptide(L)' 'MVLQSSLAFRLNFNGTPLIAAPSENESLHEAMTRTIAQHAGSEVSDCGRCKKTGEHYSYPITLANGIKGRAIVEGNA' A
#
# COMPACT_ATOMS: atom_id res chain seq x y z
N MET A 1 8.95 21.13 4.80
CA MET A 1 9.01 20.05 5.79
C MET A 1 7.69 19.30 5.67
N VAL A 2 7.67 18.11 5.06
CA VAL A 2 6.43 17.34 4.93
C VAL A 2 6.16 16.71 6.28
N LEU A 3 5.15 17.17 7.01
CA LEU A 3 4.67 16.46 8.19
C LEU A 3 4.19 15.09 7.71
N GLN A 4 4.94 14.03 8.04
CA GLN A 4 4.40 12.68 7.88
C GLN A 4 3.25 12.54 8.89
N SER A 5 2.10 12.08 8.38
CA SER A 5 0.96 11.71 9.21
C SER A 5 1.41 10.74 10.30
N SER A 6 0.89 10.86 11.52
CA SER A 6 1.15 9.90 12.61
C SER A 6 0.68 8.48 12.29
N LEU A 7 -0.14 8.36 11.25
CA LEU A 7 -0.63 7.10 10.69
C LEU A 7 0.18 6.63 9.48
N ALA A 8 1.34 7.23 9.19
CA ALA A 8 2.20 6.76 8.11
C ALA A 8 2.70 5.34 8.41
N PHE A 9 2.65 4.48 7.40
CA PHE A 9 3.04 3.08 7.52
C PHE A 9 3.91 2.65 6.34
N ARG A 10 4.80 1.69 6.63
CA ARG A 10 5.66 1.05 5.64
C ARG A 10 4.91 -0.09 4.99
N LEU A 11 5.05 -0.17 3.67
CA LEU A 11 4.58 -1.30 2.90
C LEU A 11 5.62 -1.70 1.86
N ASN A 12 5.76 -2.99 1.63
CA ASN A 12 6.59 -3.53 0.57
C ASN A 12 5.71 -3.98 -0.59
N PHE A 13 5.84 -3.32 -1.75
CA PHE A 13 5.12 -3.69 -2.96
C PHE A 13 6.08 -4.34 -3.95
N ASN A 14 5.87 -5.62 -4.27
CA ASN A 14 6.70 -6.39 -5.20
C ASN A 14 8.23 -6.34 -4.91
N GLY A 15 8.61 -6.24 -3.65
CA GLY A 15 10.01 -6.13 -3.22
C GLY A 15 10.48 -4.70 -3.00
N THR A 16 9.70 -3.69 -3.43
CA THR A 16 10.05 -2.27 -3.25
C THR A 16 9.43 -1.73 -1.96
N PRO A 17 10.22 -1.21 -1.02
CA PRO A 17 9.71 -0.54 0.17
C PRO A 17 9.14 0.83 -0.18
N LEU A 18 7.93 1.10 0.30
CA LEU A 18 7.16 2.32 0.10
C LEU A 18 6.64 2.80 1.46
N ILE A 19 6.37 4.11 1.57
CA ILE A 19 5.73 4.71 2.73
C ILE A 19 4.39 5.29 2.28
N ALA A 20 3.29 4.74 2.81
CA ALA A 20 1.98 5.32 2.64
C ALA A 20 1.69 6.23 3.83
N ALA A 21 1.46 7.51 3.54
CA ALA A 21 1.03 8.51 4.52
C ALA A 21 -0.41 8.91 4.20
N PRO A 22 -1.40 8.48 4.99
CA PRO A 22 -2.79 8.90 4.81
C PRO A 22 -2.95 10.37 5.20
N SER A 23 -3.78 11.10 4.44
CA SER A 23 -4.31 12.40 4.88
C SER A 23 -5.37 12.24 5.99
N GLU A 24 -5.78 13.34 6.64
CA GLU A 24 -6.72 13.29 7.78
C GLU A 24 -8.08 12.64 7.43
N ASN A 25 -8.51 12.74 6.18
CA ASN A 25 -9.79 12.18 5.70
C ASN A 25 -9.61 10.95 4.81
N GLU A 26 -8.40 10.39 4.73
CA GLU A 26 -8.08 9.25 3.87
C GLU A 26 -7.94 7.98 4.71
N SER A 27 -8.58 6.90 4.29
CA SER A 27 -8.39 5.59 4.93
C SER A 27 -6.99 5.03 4.66
N LEU A 28 -6.51 4.15 5.55
CA LEU A 28 -5.23 3.43 5.32
C LEU A 28 -5.23 2.65 4.00
N HIS A 29 -6.40 2.13 3.61
CA HIS A 29 -6.55 1.41 2.34
C HIS A 29 -6.37 2.34 1.14
N GLU A 30 -7.01 3.51 1.13
CA GLU A 30 -6.85 4.51 0.06
C GLU A 30 -5.42 5.02 -0.03
N ALA A 31 -4.79 5.29 1.12
CA ALA A 31 -3.39 5.71 1.15
C ALA A 31 -2.45 4.64 0.58
N MET A 32 -2.70 3.37 0.88
CA MET A 32 -1.97 2.24 0.31
C MET A 32 -2.15 2.15 -1.21
N THR A 33 -3.40 2.11 -1.69
CA THR A 33 -3.68 1.94 -3.12
C THR A 33 -3.18 3.13 -3.93
N ARG A 34 -3.32 4.36 -3.43
CA ARG A 34 -2.75 5.57 -4.02
C ARG A 34 -1.22 5.49 -4.10
N THR A 35 -0.56 5.11 -3.01
CA THR A 35 0.91 5.01 -2.98
C THR A 35 1.42 3.96 -3.98
N ILE A 36 0.75 2.81 -4.06
CA ILE A 36 1.07 1.77 -5.05
C ILE A 36 0.83 2.29 -6.47
N ALA A 37 -0.29 2.98 -6.72
CA ALA A 37 -0.62 3.50 -8.04
C ALA A 37 0.38 4.56 -8.52
N GLN A 38 0.80 5.45 -7.61
CA GLN A 38 1.83 6.46 -7.88
C GLN A 38 3.18 5.81 -8.19
N HIS A 39 3.55 4.75 -7.47
CA HIS A 39 4.79 4.02 -7.72
C HIS A 39 4.75 3.22 -9.03
N ALA A 40 3.64 2.53 -9.31
CA ALA A 40 3.50 1.65 -10.46
C ALA A 40 3.12 2.38 -11.77
N GLY A 41 2.71 3.65 -11.69
CA GLY A 41 2.22 4.42 -12.83
C GLY A 41 0.89 3.91 -13.39
N SER A 42 0.13 3.13 -12.61
CA SER A 42 -1.16 2.56 -13.00
C SER A 42 -2.05 2.43 -11.77
N GLU A 43 -3.33 2.72 -11.92
CA GLU A 43 -4.30 2.59 -10.83
C GLU A 43 -4.43 1.14 -10.34
N VAL A 44 -4.77 0.97 -9.06
CA VAL A 44 -5.13 -0.32 -8.48
C VAL A 44 -6.58 -0.62 -8.85
N SER A 45 -6.80 -1.70 -9.60
CA SER A 45 -8.13 -2.15 -10.02
C SER A 45 -8.78 -3.10 -9.01
N ASP A 46 -7.98 -3.91 -8.31
CA ASP A 46 -8.48 -4.85 -7.30
C ASP A 46 -7.47 -5.00 -6.16
N CYS A 47 -7.99 -5.06 -4.94
CA CYS A 47 -7.26 -5.35 -3.72
C CYS A 47 -7.90 -6.58 -3.09
N GLY A 48 -7.30 -7.74 -3.29
CA GLY A 48 -7.88 -9.00 -2.84
C GLY A 48 -7.77 -9.18 -1.32
N ARG A 49 -8.35 -10.29 -0.84
CA ARG A 49 -8.45 -10.56 0.61
C ARG A 49 -7.09 -10.55 1.30
N CYS A 50 -7.03 -9.88 2.44
CA CYS A 50 -5.82 -9.83 3.26
C CYS A 50 -5.45 -11.25 3.74
N LYS A 51 -4.15 -11.52 3.74
CA LYS A 51 -3.57 -12.73 4.32
C LYS A 51 -2.51 -12.33 5.33
N LYS A 52 -2.69 -12.76 6.58
CA LYS A 52 -1.67 -12.60 7.62
C LYS A 52 -0.60 -13.66 7.44
N THR A 53 0.67 -13.27 7.42
CA THR A 53 1.82 -14.19 7.36
C THR A 53 2.81 -13.75 8.43
N GLY A 54 2.88 -14.49 9.53
CA GLY A 54 3.60 -14.07 10.73
C GLY A 54 3.00 -12.78 11.30
N GLU A 55 3.83 -11.75 11.44
CA GLU A 55 3.44 -10.44 11.95
C GLU A 55 2.95 -9.47 10.86
N HIS A 56 3.08 -9.83 9.59
CA HIS A 56 2.76 -8.94 8.47
C HIS A 56 1.41 -9.27 7.82
N TYR A 57 0.74 -8.24 7.32
CA TYR A 57 -0.46 -8.38 6.50
C TYR A 57 -0.09 -8.24 5.03
N SER A 58 -0.50 -9.20 4.20
CA SER A 58 -0.27 -9.18 2.77
C SER A 58 -1.58 -9.04 2.00
N TYR A 59 -1.55 -8.25 0.94
CA TYR A 59 -2.67 -7.98 0.05
C TYR A 59 -2.24 -8.32 -1.38
N PRO A 60 -2.94 -9.24 -2.06
CA PRO A 60 -2.77 -9.40 -3.51
C PRO A 60 -3.40 -8.18 -4.20
N ILE A 61 -2.65 -7.55 -5.10
CA ILE A 61 -3.05 -6.33 -5.81
C ILE A 61 -3.10 -6.63 -7.29
N THR A 62 -4.15 -6.17 -7.97
CA THR A 62 -4.21 -6.16 -9.44
C THR A 62 -4.29 -4.71 -9.90
N LEU A 63 -3.36 -4.32 -10.77
CA LEU A 63 -3.35 -3.00 -11.41
C LEU A 63 -4.27 -3.00 -12.64
N ALA A 64 -4.77 -1.82 -13.01
CA ALA A 64 -5.65 -1.64 -14.17
C ALA A 64 -5.01 -2.08 -15.50
N ASN A 65 -3.68 -2.03 -15.59
CA ASN A 65 -2.91 -2.55 -16.73
C ASN A 65 -2.76 -4.10 -16.74
N GLY A 66 -3.42 -4.80 -15.80
CA GLY A 66 -3.40 -6.27 -15.70
C GLY A 66 -2.22 -6.84 -14.92
N ILE A 67 -1.26 -6.01 -14.48
CA ILE A 67 -0.13 -6.46 -13.66
C ILE A 67 -0.63 -6.87 -12.28
N LYS A 68 -0.20 -8.04 -11.82
CA LYS A 68 -0.47 -8.54 -10.48
C LYS A 68 0.75 -8.31 -9.60
N GLY A 69 0.49 -7.90 -8.37
CA GLY A 69 1.51 -7.68 -7.36
C GLY A 69 1.05 -8.09 -5.98
N ARG A 70 1.94 -7.90 -5.02
CA ARG A 70 1.67 -8.14 -3.60
C ARG A 70 2.18 -6.96 -2.80
N ALA A 71 1.29 -6.38 -2.01
CA ALA A 71 1.63 -5.41 -0.97
C ALA A 71 1.76 -6.14 0.37
N ILE A 72 2.80 -5.85 1.14
CA ILE A 72 3.03 -6.37 2.49
C ILE A 72 3.12 -5.18 3.43
N VAL A 73 2.21 -5.06 4.39
CA VAL A 73 2.25 -4.01 5.42
C VAL A 73 3.21 -4.45 6.52
N GLU A 74 4.26 -3.65 6.73
CA GLU A 74 5.37 -3.95 7.65
C GLU A 74 5.23 -3.23 9.00
N GLY A 75 4.33 -2.25 9.12
CA GLY A 75 4.03 -1.53 10.35
C GLY A 75 4.24 -0.02 10.24
N ASN A 76 4.29 0.68 11.37
CA ASN A 76 4.43 2.14 11.41
C ASN A 76 5.78 2.61 10.84
N ALA A 77 5.76 3.75 10.13
CA ALA A 77 6.89 4.32 9.42
C ALA A 77 7.76 5.27 10.25
#